data_AF-A0A8J7ZA92-F1
#
_entry.id   AF-A0A8J7ZA92-F1
#
_cell.length_a   1.000
_cell.length_b   1.000
_cell.length_c   1.000
_cell.angle_alpha   90.00
_cell.angle_beta   90.00
_cell.angle_gamma   90.00
#
_symmetry.space_group_name_H-M   'P 1'
#
loop_
_entity.id
_entity.type
_entity.pdbx_description
1 polymer ?
#
loop_
_entity_poly.entity_id
_entity_poly.type
_entity_poly.pdbx_seq_one_letter_code
_entity_poly.pdbx_strand_id
1 'polypeptide(L)'
;MLMCFNRKMIYFIFSLIIEFILSPRVLISFNNFTKNISKVVLLKDGWKKISLVLFIFSIMFLGSTLTVTKSARNNVKILCFIDNGFGESYYINKGFLESYGFTIVTASYFSFVLGCTNFGKNITDTYSDILAYEITDEELSEYDCVLVPSGGHWATLTTRARTMELIELAHDEGIPVAGICTGMIVLAFAGILENVSVAQNSHAVSWLSLVGANMTTESVVSDQGIITGGFGGGVGLGPDNAPNEEFCLKIKEEIDSNVSASFNPLLMTVAIFTALAFLLVIFRSVKLRR
;
A
#
# COMPACT_ATOMS: atom_id res chain seq x y z
N MET A 1 1.27 27.81 -2.53
CA MET A 1 1.81 27.75 -3.90
C MET A 1 0.74 27.11 -4.78
N LEU A 2 -0.17 27.90 -5.35
CA LEU A 2 -1.24 27.38 -6.23
C LEU A 2 -0.62 26.99 -7.58
N MET A 3 -0.62 25.70 -7.91
CA MET A 3 -0.24 25.21 -9.22
C MET A 3 -1.21 25.72 -10.29
N CYS A 4 -0.70 26.55 -11.20
CA CYS A 4 -1.39 26.90 -12.45
C CYS A 4 -1.37 25.69 -13.39
N PHE A 5 -2.46 24.93 -13.42
CA PHE A 5 -2.65 23.94 -14.47
C PHE A 5 -2.77 24.62 -15.84
N ASN A 6 -1.91 24.21 -16.76
CA ASN A 6 -1.85 24.71 -18.12
C ASN A 6 -3.18 24.46 -18.83
N ARG A 7 -3.78 25.51 -19.40
CA ARG A 7 -5.05 25.49 -20.13
C ARG A 7 -5.11 24.37 -21.18
N LYS A 8 -3.98 24.01 -21.80
CA LYS A 8 -3.87 22.91 -22.78
C LYS A 8 -4.11 21.53 -22.16
N MET A 9 -3.69 21.31 -20.93
CA MET A 9 -3.88 20.04 -20.21
C MET A 9 -5.35 19.82 -19.85
N ILE A 10 -6.05 20.90 -19.48
CA ILE A 10 -7.50 20.87 -19.23
C ILE A 10 -8.25 20.48 -20.51
N TYR A 11 -7.90 21.05 -21.68
CA TYR A 11 -8.52 20.68 -22.94
C TYR A 11 -8.22 19.24 -23.37
N PHE A 12 -7.01 18.74 -23.09
CA PHE A 12 -6.64 17.36 -23.42
C PHE A 12 -7.44 16.35 -22.60
N ILE A 13 -7.56 16.58 -21.29
CA ILE A 13 -8.42 15.77 -20.40
C ILE A 13 -9.88 15.85 -20.83
N PHE A 14 -10.37 17.04 -21.21
CA PHE A 14 -11.74 17.21 -21.71
C PHE A 14 -11.98 16.44 -23.02
N SER A 15 -11.00 16.40 -23.93
CA SER A 15 -11.10 15.67 -25.21
C SER A 15 -11.15 14.16 -25.01
N LEU A 16 -10.30 13.62 -24.15
CA LEU A 16 -10.28 12.19 -23.79
C LEU A 16 -11.59 11.76 -23.12
N ILE A 17 -12.15 12.60 -22.26
CA ILE A 17 -13.44 12.36 -21.62
C ILE A 17 -14.57 12.36 -22.66
N ILE A 18 -14.55 13.27 -23.64
CA ILE A 18 -15.56 13.31 -24.72
C ILE A 18 -15.48 12.08 -25.62
N GLU A 19 -14.29 11.63 -26.02
CA GLU A 19 -14.12 10.44 -26.85
C GLU A 19 -14.58 9.16 -26.13
N PHE A 20 -14.31 9.06 -24.83
CA PHE A 20 -14.78 7.95 -24.00
C PHE A 20 -16.32 7.94 -23.84
N ILE A 21 -16.93 9.12 -23.66
CA ILE A 21 -18.39 9.31 -23.56
C ILE A 21 -19.10 8.96 -24.88
N LEU A 22 -18.49 9.27 -26.02
CA LEU A 22 -19.06 8.97 -27.34
C LEU A 22 -18.82 7.53 -27.80
N SER A 23 -18.20 6.69 -26.97
CA SER A 23 -18.05 5.28 -27.29
C SER A 23 -19.42 4.60 -27.45
N PRO A 24 -19.62 3.75 -28.47
CA PRO A 24 -20.93 3.16 -28.78
C PRO A 24 -21.56 2.39 -27.61
N ARG A 25 -20.74 1.84 -26.70
CA ARG A 25 -21.18 1.06 -25.54
C ARG A 25 -21.86 1.92 -24.47
N VAL A 26 -21.39 3.15 -24.25
CA VAL A 26 -21.96 4.08 -23.25
C VAL A 26 -23.30 4.66 -23.74
N LEU A 27 -23.38 4.99 -25.04
CA LEU A 27 -24.59 5.53 -25.68
C LEU A 27 -25.79 4.57 -25.64
N ILE A 28 -25.59 3.26 -25.78
CA ILE A 28 -26.67 2.25 -25.75
C ILE A 28 -27.30 2.15 -24.35
N SER A 29 -26.48 2.20 -23.29
CA SER A 29 -26.97 2.18 -21.91
C SER A 29 -27.75 3.46 -21.56
N PHE A 30 -27.26 4.62 -22.04
CA PHE A 30 -27.89 5.91 -21.80
C PHE A 30 -29.27 6.05 -22.47
N ASN A 31 -29.44 5.52 -23.69
CA ASN A 31 -30.71 5.60 -24.42
C ASN A 31 -31.85 4.77 -23.79
N ASN A 32 -31.52 3.68 -23.10
CA ASN A 32 -32.52 2.87 -22.38
C ASN A 32 -32.94 3.54 -21.05
N PHE A 33 -32.01 4.23 -20.40
CA PHE A 33 -32.29 4.97 -19.16
C PHE A 33 -33.17 6.21 -19.40
N THR A 34 -32.90 6.99 -20.45
CA THR A 34 -33.68 8.19 -20.79
C THR A 34 -35.12 7.85 -21.21
N LYS A 35 -35.32 6.72 -21.90
CA LYS A 35 -36.66 6.23 -22.30
C LYS A 35 -37.58 5.90 -21.13
N ASN A 36 -37.01 5.46 -20.00
CA ASN A 36 -37.76 5.16 -18.78
C ASN A 36 -38.09 6.42 -17.98
N ILE A 37 -37.20 7.42 -17.96
CA ILE A 37 -37.43 8.69 -17.27
C ILE A 37 -38.50 9.52 -17.98
N SER A 38 -38.55 9.52 -19.32
CA SER A 38 -39.55 10.30 -20.07
C SER A 38 -41.00 9.89 -19.82
N LYS A 39 -41.26 8.66 -19.34
CA LYS A 39 -42.61 8.20 -18.97
C LYS A 39 -43.11 8.74 -17.62
N VAL A 40 -42.23 9.26 -16.77
CA VAL A 40 -42.57 9.71 -15.41
C VAL A 40 -42.86 11.23 -15.35
N VAL A 41 -42.59 11.99 -16.42
CA VAL A 41 -42.54 13.46 -16.38
C VAL A 41 -43.71 14.14 -17.10
N LEU A 42 -44.94 13.98 -16.58
CA LEU A 42 -46.09 14.80 -16.98
C LEU A 42 -46.97 15.19 -15.78
N LEU A 43 -46.41 15.90 -14.80
CA LEU A 43 -47.20 16.62 -13.80
C LEU A 43 -46.66 18.06 -13.62
N LYS A 44 -47.56 19.03 -13.78
CA LYS A 44 -47.29 20.49 -13.94
C LYS A 44 -46.55 21.14 -12.76
N ASP A 45 -46.53 20.52 -11.58
CA ASP A 45 -45.82 20.99 -10.37
C ASP A 45 -44.63 20.09 -9.95
N GLY A 46 -44.27 19.10 -10.78
CA GLY A 46 -43.31 18.05 -10.42
C GLY A 46 -41.85 18.51 -10.30
N TRP A 47 -41.45 19.62 -10.93
CA TRP A 47 -40.04 19.99 -11.09
C TRP A 47 -39.34 20.39 -9.79
N LYS A 48 -40.04 21.09 -8.88
CA LYS A 48 -39.48 21.42 -7.55
C LYS A 48 -39.31 20.18 -6.67
N LYS A 49 -40.24 19.22 -6.79
CA LYS A 49 -40.17 17.94 -6.06
C LYS A 49 -39.06 17.03 -6.62
N ILE A 50 -38.85 17.02 -7.95
CA ILE A 50 -37.78 16.26 -8.61
C ILE A 50 -36.39 16.81 -8.22
N SER A 51 -36.21 18.13 -8.14
CA SER A 51 -34.93 18.72 -7.70
C SER A 51 -34.58 18.36 -6.26
N LEU A 52 -35.57 18.29 -5.37
CA LEU A 52 -35.37 17.89 -3.97
C LEU A 52 -35.06 16.38 -3.86
N VAL A 53 -35.77 15.55 -4.62
CA VAL A 53 -35.51 14.10 -4.67
C VAL A 53 -34.11 13.82 -5.25
N LEU A 54 -33.70 14.49 -6.33
CA LEU A 54 -32.36 14.34 -6.90
C LEU A 54 -31.26 14.87 -5.96
N PHE A 55 -31.52 15.93 -5.19
CA PHE A 55 -30.59 16.46 -4.20
C PHE A 55 -30.46 15.51 -2.99
N ILE A 56 -31.57 14.97 -2.48
CA ILE A 56 -31.54 13.94 -1.43
C ILE A 56 -30.86 12.67 -1.95
N PHE A 57 -31.16 12.25 -3.18
CA PHE A 57 -30.50 11.09 -3.80
C PHE A 57 -28.99 11.34 -3.98
N SER A 58 -28.57 12.54 -4.38
CA SER A 58 -27.15 12.93 -4.46
C SER A 58 -26.46 12.93 -3.10
N ILE A 59 -27.13 13.37 -2.03
CA ILE A 59 -26.58 13.34 -0.66
C ILE A 59 -26.51 11.91 -0.14
N MET A 60 -27.54 11.08 -0.41
CA MET A 60 -27.53 9.66 -0.04
C MET A 60 -26.48 8.87 -0.84
N PHE A 61 -26.19 9.25 -2.09
CA PHE A 61 -25.13 8.65 -2.92
C PHE A 61 -23.73 9.14 -2.54
N LEU A 62 -23.57 10.41 -2.13
CA LEU A 62 -22.32 10.92 -1.53
C LEU A 62 -22.05 10.30 -0.16
N GLY A 63 -23.09 10.05 0.64
CA GLY A 63 -22.96 9.40 1.95
C GLY A 63 -22.62 7.91 1.85
N SER A 64 -23.08 7.23 0.79
CA SER A 64 -22.81 5.79 0.56
C SER A 64 -21.51 5.50 -0.20
N THR A 65 -20.85 6.52 -0.76
CA THR A 65 -19.50 6.39 -1.35
C THR A 65 -18.38 6.50 -0.32
N LEU A 66 -18.68 6.93 0.91
CA LEU A 66 -17.74 6.96 2.04
C LEU A 66 -17.86 5.77 2.99
N THR A 67 -18.70 4.79 2.69
CA THR A 67 -18.44 3.43 3.17
C THR A 67 -17.37 2.84 2.28
N VAL A 68 -16.12 3.24 2.54
CA VAL A 68 -14.95 2.39 2.31
C VAL A 68 -15.29 1.10 3.02
N THR A 69 -15.81 0.12 2.29
CA THR A 69 -15.76 -1.25 2.75
C THR A 69 -14.28 -1.52 2.90
N LYS A 70 -13.81 -1.47 4.15
CA LYS A 70 -12.62 -2.18 4.59
C LYS A 70 -12.87 -3.62 4.16
N SER A 71 -12.53 -3.92 2.91
CA SER A 71 -12.50 -5.28 2.41
C SER A 71 -11.33 -5.85 3.16
N ALA A 72 -11.60 -6.43 4.33
CA ALA A 72 -10.65 -7.25 5.03
C ALA A 72 -10.18 -8.28 4.01
N ARG A 73 -8.98 -8.11 3.46
CA ARG A 73 -8.29 -9.23 2.82
C ARG A 73 -8.16 -10.25 3.93
N ASN A 74 -8.98 -11.30 3.88
CA ASN A 74 -8.97 -12.39 4.87
C ASN A 74 -7.71 -13.26 4.78
N ASN A 75 -6.70 -12.84 4.02
CA ASN A 75 -5.48 -13.60 3.77
C ASN A 75 -4.34 -12.64 3.42
N VAL A 76 -3.87 -11.88 4.40
CA VAL A 76 -2.67 -11.04 4.24
C VAL A 76 -1.44 -11.94 4.26
N LYS A 77 -0.58 -11.85 3.23
CA LYS A 77 0.67 -12.62 3.13
C LYS A 77 1.87 -11.69 3.22
N ILE A 78 2.85 -12.03 4.06
CA ILE A 78 4.12 -11.30 4.19
C ILE A 78 5.26 -12.20 3.73
N LEU A 79 6.02 -11.73 2.75
CA LEU A 79 7.24 -12.38 2.30
C LEU A 79 8.40 -12.01 3.22
N CYS A 80 8.89 -12.95 4.02
CA CYS A 80 9.95 -12.71 5.00
C CYS A 80 11.27 -13.34 4.54
N PHE A 81 12.26 -12.51 4.19
CA PHE A 81 13.58 -12.99 3.78
C PHE A 81 14.46 -13.32 4.99
N ILE A 82 14.86 -14.59 5.10
CA ILE A 82 15.86 -15.05 6.06
C ILE A 82 16.96 -15.86 5.38
N ASP A 83 18.12 -15.97 6.02
CA ASP A 83 19.22 -16.82 5.59
C ASP A 83 20.01 -17.23 6.85
N ASN A 84 21.03 -18.07 6.71
CA ASN A 84 21.85 -18.55 7.81
C ASN A 84 22.36 -17.37 8.66
N GLY A 85 22.09 -17.45 9.96
CA GLY A 85 22.39 -16.39 10.91
C GLY A 85 21.27 -15.37 11.10
N PHE A 86 20.01 -15.70 10.78
CA PHE A 86 18.87 -14.85 11.14
C PHE A 86 18.71 -14.74 12.67
N GLY A 87 18.23 -13.59 13.14
CA GLY A 87 18.12 -13.26 14.56
C GLY A 87 16.75 -13.57 15.18
N GLU A 88 16.67 -13.41 16.50
CA GLU A 88 15.47 -13.68 17.31
C GLU A 88 14.24 -12.86 16.87
N SER A 89 14.44 -11.67 16.31
CA SER A 89 13.37 -10.81 15.81
C SER A 89 12.49 -11.48 14.75
N TYR A 90 13.02 -12.48 14.02
CA TYR A 90 12.20 -13.26 13.09
C TYR A 90 11.00 -13.90 13.80
N TYR A 91 11.23 -14.64 14.89
CA TYR A 91 10.16 -15.33 15.62
C TYR A 91 9.22 -14.37 16.34
N ILE A 92 9.76 -13.27 16.88
CA ILE A 92 8.97 -12.27 17.60
C ILE A 92 8.05 -11.52 16.64
N ASN A 93 8.60 -11.02 15.53
CA ASN A 93 7.82 -10.34 14.51
C ASN A 93 6.80 -11.28 13.87
N LYS A 94 7.19 -12.52 13.59
CA LYS A 94 6.28 -13.56 13.12
C LYS A 94 5.10 -13.75 14.09
N GLY A 95 5.37 -13.89 15.38
CA GLY A 95 4.32 -14.03 16.40
C GLY A 95 3.35 -12.86 16.46
N PHE A 96 3.85 -11.61 16.42
CA PHE A 96 2.98 -10.43 16.38
C PHE A 96 2.14 -10.36 15.11
N LEU A 97 2.75 -10.56 13.95
CA LEU A 97 2.07 -10.47 12.66
C LEU A 97 1.03 -11.60 12.49
N GLU A 98 1.35 -12.82 12.93
CA GLU A 98 0.40 -13.94 12.98
C GLU A 98 -0.76 -13.67 13.96
N SER A 99 -0.51 -12.97 15.07
CA SER A 99 -1.57 -12.53 15.99
C SER A 99 -2.54 -11.53 15.35
N TYR A 100 -2.13 -10.82 14.31
CA TYR A 100 -2.98 -9.95 13.50
C TYR A 100 -3.75 -10.72 12.41
N GLY A 101 -3.52 -12.03 12.28
CA GLY A 101 -4.12 -12.89 11.26
C GLY A 101 -3.35 -12.91 9.93
N PHE A 102 -2.08 -12.48 9.93
CA PHE A 102 -1.24 -12.48 8.73
C PHE A 102 -0.52 -13.83 8.58
N THR A 103 -0.29 -14.24 7.33
CA THR A 103 0.51 -15.42 7.01
C THR A 103 1.93 -14.98 6.67
N ILE A 104 2.92 -15.52 7.39
CA ILE A 104 4.34 -15.29 7.06
C ILE A 104 4.82 -16.40 6.13
N VAL A 105 5.31 -16.02 4.96
CA VAL A 105 5.97 -16.92 4.01
C VAL A 105 7.47 -16.67 4.09
N THR A 106 8.19 -17.69 4.54
CA THR A 106 9.62 -17.64 4.83
C THR A 106 10.42 -17.95 3.57
N ALA A 107 11.15 -16.97 3.04
CA ALA A 107 11.98 -17.13 1.86
C ALA A 107 13.47 -17.18 2.22
N SER A 108 14.20 -18.15 1.65
CA SER A 108 15.65 -18.29 1.88
C SER A 108 16.38 -18.89 0.67
N TYR A 109 17.71 -18.84 0.67
CA TYR A 109 18.53 -19.59 -0.31
C TYR A 109 18.81 -21.03 0.13
N PHE A 110 18.37 -21.40 1.34
CA PHE A 110 18.53 -22.75 1.89
C PHE A 110 17.19 -23.26 2.40
N SER A 111 16.87 -24.53 2.09
CA SER A 111 15.66 -25.17 2.62
C SER A 111 15.72 -25.31 4.14
N PHE A 112 16.91 -25.54 4.70
CA PHE A 112 17.16 -25.56 6.15
C PHE A 112 18.04 -24.36 6.50
N VAL A 113 17.54 -23.50 7.38
CA VAL A 113 18.13 -22.20 7.70
C VAL A 113 18.57 -22.21 9.16
N LEU A 114 19.87 -21.98 9.38
CA LEU A 114 20.46 -21.94 10.71
C LEU A 114 20.15 -20.62 11.40
N GLY A 115 19.64 -20.70 12.63
CA GLY A 115 19.50 -19.55 13.50
C GLY A 115 20.85 -18.96 13.88
N CYS A 116 20.89 -17.67 14.22
CA CYS A 116 22.11 -17.04 14.70
C CYS A 116 22.52 -17.61 16.07
N THR A 117 23.81 -17.96 16.21
CA THR A 117 24.43 -18.23 17.51
C THR A 117 24.99 -16.92 18.08
N ASN A 118 24.13 -15.93 18.28
CA ASN A 118 24.57 -14.64 18.80
C ASN A 118 24.61 -14.68 20.33
N PHE A 119 25.76 -14.33 20.92
CA PHE A 119 25.93 -14.15 22.37
C PHE A 119 25.51 -15.36 23.23
N GLY A 120 25.73 -16.58 22.72
CA GLY A 120 25.41 -17.81 23.46
C GLY A 120 23.91 -18.16 23.50
N LYS A 121 23.05 -17.37 22.84
CA LYS A 121 21.69 -17.77 22.52
C LYS A 121 21.72 -18.55 21.21
N ASN A 122 21.21 -19.78 21.25
CA ASN A 122 20.95 -20.56 20.05
C ASN A 122 19.52 -20.23 19.62
N ILE A 123 19.40 -19.40 18.58
CA ILE A 123 18.11 -19.20 17.92
C ILE A 123 17.75 -20.52 17.24
N THR A 124 16.49 -20.95 17.40
CA THR A 124 15.99 -22.19 16.81
C THR A 124 16.15 -22.14 15.29
N ASP A 125 16.68 -23.21 14.71
CA ASP A 125 16.76 -23.37 13.25
C ASP A 125 15.36 -23.52 12.65
N THR A 126 15.21 -23.25 11.36
CA THR A 126 13.92 -23.35 10.68
C THR A 126 14.05 -23.83 9.24
N TYR A 127 12.91 -23.98 8.57
CA TYR A 127 12.84 -24.29 7.15
C TYR A 127 12.25 -23.12 6.39
N SER A 128 12.73 -22.89 5.18
CA SER A 128 12.08 -21.94 4.27
C SER A 128 10.82 -22.56 3.67
N ASP A 129 9.78 -21.76 3.51
CA ASP A 129 8.56 -22.15 2.79
C ASP A 129 8.78 -22.13 1.27
N ILE A 130 9.66 -21.23 0.81
CA ILE A 130 10.02 -21.07 -0.60
C ILE A 130 11.50 -20.69 -0.74
N LEU A 131 12.14 -21.09 -1.85
CA LEU A 131 13.48 -20.63 -2.13
C LEU A 131 13.43 -19.25 -2.81
N ALA A 132 14.24 -18.31 -2.32
CA ALA A 132 14.21 -16.92 -2.77
C ALA A 132 14.45 -16.75 -4.28
N TYR A 133 15.16 -17.69 -4.91
CA TYR A 133 15.42 -17.69 -6.36
C TYR A 133 14.28 -18.31 -7.19
N GLU A 134 13.29 -18.93 -6.57
CA GLU A 134 12.12 -19.51 -7.23
C GLU A 134 10.95 -18.52 -7.33
N ILE A 135 10.95 -17.48 -6.50
CA ILE A 135 9.92 -16.43 -6.51
C ILE A 135 10.02 -15.66 -7.82
N THR A 136 8.94 -15.67 -8.60
CA THR A 136 8.79 -14.87 -9.84
C THR A 136 8.34 -13.44 -9.55
N ASP A 137 8.47 -12.55 -10.54
CA ASP A 137 8.00 -11.17 -10.43
C ASP A 137 6.46 -11.14 -10.30
N GLU A 138 5.76 -12.02 -11.02
CA GLU A 138 4.30 -12.11 -10.94
C GLU A 138 3.82 -12.61 -9.58
N GLU A 139 4.50 -13.60 -8.99
CA GLU A 139 4.18 -14.12 -7.65
C GLU A 139 4.43 -13.07 -6.56
N LEU A 140 5.33 -12.12 -6.77
CA LEU A 140 5.60 -11.06 -5.79
C LEU A 140 4.34 -10.25 -5.47
N SER A 141 3.48 -10.02 -6.47
CA SER A 141 2.21 -9.30 -6.32
C SER A 141 1.17 -10.01 -5.44
N GLU A 142 1.40 -11.28 -5.08
CA GLU A 142 0.56 -12.01 -4.12
C GLU A 142 0.85 -11.64 -2.67
N TYR A 143 1.96 -10.96 -2.40
CA TYR A 143 2.34 -10.53 -1.06
C TYR A 143 1.87 -9.11 -0.78
N ASP A 144 1.49 -8.87 0.47
CA ASP A 144 1.05 -7.57 0.96
C ASP A 144 2.18 -6.77 1.61
N CYS A 145 3.33 -7.40 1.88
CA CYS A 145 4.51 -6.76 2.45
C CYS A 145 5.75 -7.67 2.27
N VAL A 146 6.92 -7.06 2.11
CA VAL A 146 8.23 -7.71 2.20
C VAL A 146 8.89 -7.35 3.53
N LEU A 147 9.41 -8.34 4.26
CA LEU A 147 10.02 -8.17 5.57
C LEU A 147 11.45 -8.73 5.60
N VAL A 148 12.39 -7.96 6.15
CA VAL A 148 13.75 -8.40 6.48
C VAL A 148 14.02 -8.21 7.98
N PRO A 149 14.08 -9.29 8.78
CA PRO A 149 14.34 -9.21 10.22
C PRO A 149 15.81 -8.87 10.52
N SER A 150 16.12 -8.79 11.82
CA SER A 150 17.51 -8.68 12.31
C SER A 150 18.25 -10.01 12.20
N GLY A 151 19.58 -9.96 12.19
CA GLY A 151 20.45 -11.14 12.14
C GLY A 151 21.73 -10.88 11.38
N GLY A 152 22.72 -11.77 11.46
CA GLY A 152 23.95 -11.73 10.66
C GLY A 152 23.75 -12.08 9.18
N HIS A 153 22.61 -12.68 8.84
CA HIS A 153 22.20 -13.04 7.49
C HIS A 153 22.16 -11.88 6.48
N TRP A 154 22.18 -10.61 6.93
CA TRP A 154 22.31 -9.45 6.03
C TRP A 154 23.56 -9.58 5.14
N ALA A 155 24.65 -10.15 5.67
CA ALA A 155 25.91 -10.31 4.95
C ALA A 155 25.78 -11.27 3.76
N THR A 156 24.90 -12.28 3.84
CA THR A 156 24.65 -13.16 2.70
C THR A 156 23.58 -12.56 1.80
N LEU A 157 22.45 -12.08 2.34
CA LEU A 157 21.34 -11.53 1.56
C LEU A 157 21.76 -10.35 0.65
N THR A 158 22.65 -9.47 1.11
CA THR A 158 23.16 -8.34 0.31
C THR A 158 24.00 -8.76 -0.90
N THR A 159 24.46 -10.01 -0.97
CA THR A 159 25.19 -10.56 -2.12
C THR A 159 24.27 -11.26 -3.13
N ARG A 160 22.97 -11.32 -2.85
CA ARG A 160 21.99 -12.06 -3.64
C ARG A 160 21.21 -11.11 -4.55
N ALA A 161 21.58 -11.08 -5.83
CA ALA A 161 20.94 -10.21 -6.83
C ALA A 161 19.42 -10.35 -6.82
N ARG A 162 18.89 -11.58 -6.84
CA ARG A 162 17.44 -11.81 -6.84
C ARG A 162 16.73 -11.26 -5.60
N THR A 163 17.37 -11.22 -4.44
CA THR A 163 16.78 -10.59 -3.24
C THR A 163 16.72 -9.08 -3.38
N MET A 164 17.75 -8.45 -3.95
CA MET A 164 17.73 -6.99 -4.19
C MET A 164 16.64 -6.63 -5.21
N GLU A 165 16.58 -7.38 -6.32
CA GLU A 165 15.57 -7.21 -7.38
C GLU A 165 14.14 -7.33 -6.82
N LEU A 166 13.85 -8.34 -5.99
CA LEU A 166 12.53 -8.52 -5.40
C LEU A 166 12.17 -7.41 -4.40
N ILE A 167 13.13 -6.89 -3.64
CA ILE A 167 12.91 -5.79 -2.70
C ILE A 167 12.66 -4.47 -3.45
N GLU A 168 13.47 -4.19 -4.47
CA GLU A 168 13.32 -3.02 -5.35
C GLU A 168 11.97 -3.08 -6.07
N LEU A 169 11.64 -4.22 -6.69
CA LEU A 169 10.37 -4.41 -7.38
C LEU A 169 9.16 -4.26 -6.43
N ALA A 170 9.23 -4.81 -5.22
CA ALA A 170 8.17 -4.65 -4.24
C ALA A 170 7.92 -3.17 -3.93
N HIS A 171 8.99 -2.41 -3.68
CA HIS A 171 8.90 -0.98 -3.43
C HIS A 171 8.32 -0.22 -4.64
N ASP A 172 8.77 -0.53 -5.85
CA ASP A 172 8.29 0.09 -7.10
C ASP A 172 6.81 -0.20 -7.38
N GLU A 173 6.32 -1.39 -7.01
CA GLU A 173 4.91 -1.77 -7.11
C GLU A 173 4.05 -1.22 -5.95
N GLY A 174 4.65 -0.51 -5.00
CA GLY A 174 3.97 0.05 -3.83
C GLY A 174 3.60 -1.01 -2.79
N ILE A 175 4.23 -2.18 -2.84
CA ILE A 175 4.16 -3.20 -1.78
C ILE A 175 5.06 -2.71 -0.63
N PRO A 176 4.51 -2.55 0.60
CA PRO A 176 5.29 -2.13 1.74
C PRO A 176 6.54 -2.98 1.96
N VAL A 177 7.67 -2.33 2.26
CA VAL A 177 8.94 -2.99 2.53
C VAL A 177 9.41 -2.65 3.94
N ALA A 178 9.62 -3.67 4.77
CA ALA A 178 9.93 -3.52 6.17
C ALA A 178 11.30 -4.12 6.52
N GLY A 179 12.08 -3.40 7.33
CA GLY A 179 13.41 -3.85 7.78
C GLY A 179 13.71 -3.43 9.21
N ILE A 180 14.21 -4.34 10.05
CA ILE A 180 14.55 -4.03 11.45
C ILE A 180 16.02 -4.34 11.76
N CYS A 181 16.69 -3.41 12.44
CA CYS A 181 18.09 -3.52 12.83
C CYS A 181 19.01 -3.72 11.61
N THR A 182 19.73 -4.84 11.54
CA THR A 182 20.60 -5.17 10.40
C THR A 182 19.82 -5.51 9.14
N GLY A 183 18.51 -5.79 9.21
CA GLY A 183 17.66 -5.93 8.02
C GLY A 183 17.61 -4.63 7.20
N MET A 184 17.80 -3.47 7.83
CA MET A 184 17.90 -2.18 7.15
C MET A 184 19.12 -2.07 6.23
N ILE A 185 20.19 -2.85 6.49
CA ILE A 185 21.35 -2.92 5.60
C ILE A 185 20.95 -3.57 4.27
N VAL A 186 20.10 -4.60 4.32
CA VAL A 186 19.58 -5.26 3.12
C VAL A 186 18.76 -4.27 2.28
N LEU A 187 17.92 -3.47 2.93
CA LEU A 187 17.14 -2.42 2.25
C LEU A 187 18.05 -1.33 1.64
N ALA A 188 19.12 -0.94 2.33
CA ALA A 188 20.10 0.00 1.80
C ALA A 188 20.77 -0.53 0.53
N PHE A 189 21.14 -1.82 0.50
CA PHE A 189 21.72 -2.46 -0.69
C PHE A 189 20.73 -2.64 -1.83
N ALA A 190 19.44 -2.76 -1.53
CA ALA A 190 18.39 -2.77 -2.55
C ALA A 190 18.15 -1.39 -3.18
N GLY A 191 18.81 -0.33 -2.69
CA GLY A 191 18.78 1.00 -3.32
C GLY A 191 17.52 1.82 -3.03
N ILE A 192 16.64 1.36 -2.15
CA ILE A 192 15.31 1.97 -1.94
C ILE A 192 15.29 3.07 -0.85
N LEU A 193 16.43 3.42 -0.24
CA LEU A 193 16.46 4.31 0.94
C LEU A 193 16.90 5.76 0.65
N GLU A 194 17.13 6.13 -0.60
CA GLU A 194 17.59 7.49 -0.93
C GLU A 194 16.51 8.53 -0.56
N ASN A 195 16.86 9.51 0.28
CA ASN A 195 15.95 10.53 0.82
C ASN A 195 14.77 9.98 1.64
N VAL A 196 14.78 8.71 2.05
CA VAL A 196 13.75 8.09 2.88
C VAL A 196 14.09 8.29 4.36
N SER A 197 13.10 8.65 5.16
CA SER A 197 13.23 8.75 6.62
C SER A 197 13.30 7.36 7.24
N VAL A 198 14.33 7.10 8.04
CA VAL A 198 14.57 5.78 8.63
C VAL A 198 14.91 5.86 10.10
N ALA A 199 14.54 4.84 10.88
CA ALA A 199 14.94 4.72 12.27
C ALA A 199 16.47 4.57 12.40
N GLN A 200 17.07 5.23 13.38
CA GLN A 200 18.51 5.13 13.59
C GLN A 200 18.91 3.75 14.14
N ASN A 201 19.92 3.12 13.52
CA ASN A 201 20.54 1.88 13.99
C ASN A 201 22.07 2.00 14.00
N SER A 202 22.71 1.72 15.14
CA SER A 202 24.17 1.84 15.29
C SER A 202 24.97 0.86 14.43
N HIS A 203 24.39 -0.28 14.05
CA HIS A 203 25.03 -1.29 13.20
C HIS A 203 24.85 -1.02 11.70
N ALA A 204 23.83 -0.26 11.31
CA ALA A 204 23.51 0.09 9.92
C ALA A 204 23.90 1.54 9.56
N VAL A 205 24.23 2.38 10.53
CA VAL A 205 24.46 3.84 10.36
C VAL A 205 25.38 4.19 9.18
N SER A 206 26.46 3.43 8.98
CA SER A 206 27.40 3.69 7.88
C SER A 206 26.77 3.43 6.51
N TRP A 207 25.96 2.38 6.40
CA TRP A 207 25.25 2.03 5.17
C TRP A 207 24.10 2.97 4.89
N LEU A 208 23.31 3.32 5.91
CA LEU A 208 22.20 4.28 5.80
C LEU A 208 22.70 5.67 5.38
N SER A 209 23.81 6.12 5.97
CA SER A 209 24.44 7.39 5.58
C SER A 209 25.00 7.35 4.17
N LEU A 210 25.52 6.20 3.71
CA LEU A 210 26.11 6.05 2.38
C LEU A 210 25.05 6.18 1.28
N VAL A 211 23.84 5.67 1.51
CA VAL A 211 22.74 5.69 0.53
C VAL A 211 21.85 6.94 0.63
N GLY A 212 22.21 7.90 1.48
CA GLY A 212 21.47 9.16 1.62
C GLY A 212 20.13 9.04 2.36
N ALA A 213 20.00 8.06 3.26
CA ALA A 213 18.80 7.94 4.10
C ALA A 213 18.76 9.02 5.20
N ASN A 214 17.56 9.51 5.52
CA ASN A 214 17.32 10.53 6.54
C ASN A 214 17.08 9.86 7.90
N MET A 215 18.14 9.61 8.66
CA MET A 215 18.02 8.96 9.97
C MET A 215 17.32 9.85 11.00
N THR A 216 16.33 9.28 11.70
CA THR A 216 15.58 9.93 12.78
C THR A 216 15.88 9.28 14.13
N THR A 217 15.50 9.96 15.21
CA THR A 217 15.62 9.43 16.58
C THR A 217 14.46 8.51 16.98
N GLU A 218 13.49 8.29 16.08
CA GLU A 218 12.33 7.43 16.35
C GLU A 218 12.73 5.96 16.34
N SER A 219 12.11 5.16 17.20
CA SER A 219 12.33 3.70 17.30
C SER A 219 11.86 2.97 16.06
N VAL A 220 10.75 3.44 15.47
CA VAL A 220 10.14 2.91 14.26
C VAL A 220 9.71 4.08 13.37
N VAL A 221 10.01 4.00 12.08
CA VAL A 221 9.63 5.01 11.08
C VAL A 221 8.90 4.32 9.93
N SER A 222 7.79 4.91 9.45
CA SER A 222 7.19 4.59 8.16
C SER A 222 7.29 5.82 7.27
N ASP A 223 7.94 5.70 6.11
CA ASP A 223 8.05 6.75 5.12
C ASP A 223 8.09 6.13 3.72
N GLN A 224 7.27 6.64 2.80
CA GLN A 224 7.21 6.18 1.40
C GLN A 224 7.01 4.66 1.24
N GLY A 225 6.16 4.04 2.06
CA GLY A 225 5.93 2.59 2.03
C GLY A 225 7.07 1.75 2.62
N ILE A 226 8.11 2.39 3.18
CA ILE A 226 9.24 1.73 3.82
C ILE A 226 9.11 1.85 5.34
N ILE A 227 9.09 0.71 6.03
CA ILE A 227 8.96 0.62 7.48
C ILE A 227 10.29 0.18 8.08
N THR A 228 10.87 0.98 8.97
CA THR A 228 12.16 0.67 9.59
C THR A 228 12.09 0.63 11.09
N GLY A 229 12.73 -0.36 11.71
CA GLY A 229 12.92 -0.45 13.16
C GLY A 229 14.39 -0.30 13.54
N GLY A 230 14.71 0.69 14.35
CA GLY A 230 16.10 1.08 14.64
C GLY A 230 16.88 0.08 15.49
N PHE A 231 16.22 -0.84 16.18
CA PHE A 231 16.87 -1.81 17.06
C PHE A 231 16.20 -3.18 16.98
N GLY A 232 17.00 -4.25 17.03
CA GLY A 232 16.53 -5.64 16.87
C GLY A 232 16.97 -6.56 17.99
N GLY A 233 17.31 -5.99 19.15
CA GLY A 233 17.59 -6.74 20.38
C GLY A 233 19.07 -7.09 20.65
N GLY A 234 20.02 -6.44 19.98
CA GLY A 234 21.46 -6.72 20.09
C GLY A 234 22.14 -6.14 21.33
N VAL A 235 23.23 -6.77 21.78
CA VAL A 235 24.15 -6.44 22.91
C VAL A 235 23.57 -5.63 24.09
N GLY A 236 23.30 -6.32 25.21
CA GLY A 236 23.06 -5.71 26.52
C GLY A 236 21.60 -5.44 26.88
N LEU A 237 20.70 -5.40 25.89
CA LEU A 237 19.28 -5.13 26.11
C LEU A 237 18.36 -6.31 25.70
N GLY A 238 18.82 -7.24 24.86
CA GLY A 238 18.01 -8.38 24.46
C GLY A 238 16.83 -8.02 23.53
N PRO A 239 16.18 -9.02 22.93
CA PRO A 239 15.03 -8.85 22.03
C PRO A 239 13.87 -8.06 22.66
N ASP A 240 13.72 -8.13 23.98
CA ASP A 240 12.60 -7.55 24.74
C ASP A 240 12.60 -6.02 24.73
N ASN A 241 13.74 -5.41 24.39
CA ASN A 241 13.88 -3.96 24.28
C ASN A 241 13.84 -3.45 22.83
N ALA A 242 13.69 -4.34 21.85
CA ALA A 242 13.42 -3.92 20.47
C ALA A 242 11.94 -3.55 20.31
N PRO A 243 11.61 -2.52 19.52
CA PRO A 243 10.25 -2.06 19.32
C PRO A 243 9.47 -2.99 18.36
N ASN A 244 9.55 -4.32 18.55
CA ASN A 244 8.98 -5.31 17.64
C ASN A 244 7.45 -5.16 17.52
N GLU A 245 6.75 -4.89 18.63
CA GLU A 245 5.30 -4.67 18.61
C GLU A 245 4.94 -3.41 17.83
N GLU A 246 5.59 -2.29 18.12
CA GLU A 246 5.40 -1.02 17.40
C GLU A 246 5.74 -1.17 15.91
N PHE A 247 6.82 -1.87 15.59
CA PHE A 247 7.25 -2.17 14.22
C PHE A 247 6.21 -3.01 13.46
N CYS A 248 5.73 -4.09 14.06
CA CYS A 248 4.69 -4.93 13.45
C CYS A 248 3.35 -4.19 13.33
N LEU A 249 3.01 -3.34 14.31
CA LEU A 249 1.83 -2.48 14.23
C LEU A 249 1.92 -1.51 13.07
N LYS A 250 3.10 -0.90 12.83
CA LYS A 250 3.33 -0.01 11.68
C LYS A 250 3.21 -0.74 10.34
N ILE A 251 3.74 -1.97 10.23
CA ILE A 251 3.52 -2.81 9.05
C ILE A 251 2.01 -3.02 8.83
N LYS A 252 1.27 -3.36 9.88
CA LYS A 252 -0.17 -3.56 9.80
C LYS A 252 -0.91 -2.29 9.37
N GLU A 253 -0.54 -1.13 9.91
CA GLU A 253 -1.13 0.16 9.55
C GLU A 253 -0.91 0.49 8.07
N GLU A 254 0.31 0.24 7.56
CA GLU A 254 0.66 0.46 6.15
C GLU A 254 -0.14 -0.47 5.21
N ILE A 255 -0.26 -1.75 5.56
CA ILE A 255 -1.08 -2.70 4.78
C ILE A 255 -2.56 -2.27 4.79
N ASP A 256 -3.11 -1.91 5.96
CA ASP A 256 -4.50 -1.47 6.09
C ASP A 256 -4.76 -0.16 5.29
N SER A 257 -3.78 0.75 5.22
CA SER A 257 -3.89 2.01 4.49
C SER A 257 -3.88 1.79 2.97
N ASN A 258 -3.01 0.92 2.46
CA ASN A 258 -2.92 0.57 1.04
C ASN A 258 -4.21 -0.09 0.52
N VAL A 259 -4.88 -0.91 1.35
CA VAL A 259 -6.20 -1.46 1.02
C VAL A 259 -7.24 -0.34 0.86
N SER A 260 -7.24 0.65 1.75
CA SER A 260 -8.17 1.78 1.70
C SER A 260 -7.94 2.74 0.53
N ALA A 261 -6.69 2.83 0.04
CA ALA A 261 -6.30 3.66 -1.09
C ALA A 261 -6.62 3.04 -2.46
N SER A 262 -6.95 1.74 -2.52
CA SER A 262 -7.36 1.05 -3.76
C SER A 262 -8.78 1.49 -4.20
N PHE A 263 -8.86 2.69 -4.78
CA PHE A 263 -10.10 3.27 -5.29
C PHE A 263 -10.65 2.47 -6.47
N ASN A 264 -11.94 2.13 -6.42
CA ASN A 264 -12.63 1.54 -7.57
C ASN A 264 -12.87 2.63 -8.65
N PRO A 265 -12.19 2.57 -9.82
CA PRO A 265 -12.28 3.61 -10.84
C PRO A 265 -13.69 3.71 -11.44
N LEU A 266 -14.48 2.65 -11.38
CA LEU A 266 -15.87 2.63 -11.84
C LEU A 266 -16.77 3.48 -10.94
N LEU A 267 -16.56 3.43 -9.62
CA LEU A 267 -17.28 4.23 -8.63
C LEU A 267 -16.96 5.72 -8.78
N MET A 268 -15.68 6.06 -9.02
CA MET A 268 -15.27 7.43 -9.26
C MET A 268 -15.86 7.99 -10.57
N THR A 269 -15.89 7.16 -11.62
CA THR A 269 -16.53 7.50 -12.90
C THR A 269 -18.03 7.80 -12.70
N VAL A 270 -18.76 6.94 -11.97
CA VAL A 270 -20.18 7.14 -11.65
C VAL A 270 -20.42 8.42 -10.83
N ALA A 271 -19.54 8.74 -9.87
CA ALA A 271 -19.63 9.97 -9.08
C ALA A 271 -19.44 11.23 -9.95
N ILE A 272 -18.49 11.22 -10.89
CA ILE A 272 -18.26 12.32 -11.82
C ILE A 272 -19.47 12.52 -12.75
N PHE A 273 -20.02 11.44 -13.30
CA PHE A 273 -21.19 11.52 -14.18
C PHE A 273 -22.44 12.04 -13.46
N THR A 274 -22.67 11.62 -12.21
CA THR A 274 -23.81 12.11 -11.43
C THR A 274 -23.66 13.60 -11.08
N ALA A 275 -22.45 14.04 -10.71
CA ALA A 275 -22.17 15.46 -10.46
C ALA A 275 -22.34 16.33 -11.73
N LEU A 276 -21.86 15.86 -12.89
CA LEU A 276 -22.03 16.56 -14.17
C LEU A 276 -23.50 16.63 -14.61
N ALA A 277 -24.26 15.55 -14.43
CA ALA A 277 -25.69 15.54 -14.73
C ALA A 277 -26.45 16.55 -13.86
N PHE A 278 -26.08 16.67 -12.58
CA PHE A 278 -26.67 17.64 -11.65
C PHE A 278 -26.36 19.09 -12.06
N LEU A 279 -25.11 19.38 -12.43
CA LEU A 279 -24.70 20.69 -12.95
C LEU A 279 -25.49 21.06 -14.20
N LEU A 280 -25.67 20.14 -15.15
CA LEU A 280 -26.45 20.38 -16.38
C LEU A 280 -27.92 20.71 -16.09
N VAL A 281 -28.52 20.07 -15.09
CA VAL A 281 -29.89 20.37 -14.63
C VAL A 281 -29.96 21.79 -14.06
N ILE A 282 -29.00 22.17 -13.21
CA ILE A 282 -28.91 23.54 -12.66
C ILE A 282 -28.79 24.57 -13.79
N PHE A 283 -27.86 24.38 -14.72
CA PHE A 283 -27.65 25.33 -15.84
C PHE A 283 -28.90 25.50 -16.72
N ARG A 284 -29.64 24.41 -17.02
CA ARG A 284 -30.90 24.52 -17.76
C ARG A 284 -31.98 25.29 -16.99
N SER A 285 -32.07 25.09 -15.68
CA SER A 285 -33.05 25.78 -14.84
C SER A 285 -32.79 27.29 -14.71
N VAL A 286 -31.52 27.72 -14.76
CA VAL A 286 -31.14 29.14 -14.75
C VAL A 286 -31.41 29.80 -16.11
N LYS A 287 -31.18 29.10 -17.22
CA LYS A 287 -31.42 29.64 -18.57
C LYS A 287 -32.90 29.85 -18.90
N LEU A 288 -33.81 29.11 -18.26
CA LEU A 288 -35.27 29.27 -18.43
C LEU A 288 -35.89 30.41 -17.60
N ARG A 289 -35.10 31.08 -16.75
CA ARG A 289 -35.55 32.25 -15.96
C ARG A 289 -35.06 33.59 -16.50
N ARG A 290 -34.31 33.60 -17.60
CA ARG A 290 -34.02 34.79 -18.40
C ARG A 290 -34.84 34.72 -19.67
#